data_AF-A0A352CI69-F1
#
_entry.id   AF-A0A352CI69-F1
#
_cell.length_a   1.000
_cell.length_b   1.000
_cell.length_c   1.000
_cell.angle_alpha   90.00
_cell.angle_beta   90.00
_cell.angle_gamma   90.00
#
_symmetry.space_group_name_H-M   'P 1'
#
loop_
_entity.id
_entity.type
_entity.pdbx_description
1 polymer ?
#
loop_
_entity_poly.entity_id
_entity_poly.type
_entity_poly.pdbx_seq_one_letter_code
_entity_poly.pdbx_strand_id
1 'polypeptide(L)'
;MKRAWIALILFFLFLAVGCHEEKKISLQGEEPVTPADFVRFFEPLSLPYTLSDTSLRAKPADSISISLANIKTMLPDSVLKKIKLKGAGGRFYAIGKITVPDGETYLLIGQYSRSASLVVVCAFNKENKFIALLEALSMPRKKDISRSLVIDRRFLFTLVQQRKNNEGAINEGKEVYVLNEAAANYTLIMTEALDEKPTELTNPIDTLPSTHRHAGDYVNGKMNLVSVRDGRKSDRISF
;
A
#
# COMPACT_ATOMS: atom_id res chain seq x y z
N MET A 1 -15.41 -43.93 -50.38
CA MET A 1 -16.23 -43.94 -49.15
C MET A 1 -15.42 -44.21 -47.88
N LYS A 2 -14.59 -45.27 -47.79
CA LYS A 2 -13.84 -45.61 -46.55
C LYS A 2 -12.87 -44.53 -46.04
N ARG A 3 -12.22 -43.76 -46.92
CA ARG A 3 -11.27 -42.69 -46.54
C ARG A 3 -11.94 -41.46 -45.91
N ALA A 4 -13.17 -41.14 -46.31
CA ALA A 4 -13.94 -40.03 -45.74
C ALA A 4 -14.43 -40.34 -44.32
N TRP A 5 -14.77 -41.60 -44.05
CA TRP A 5 -15.13 -42.07 -42.70
C TRP A 5 -13.95 -42.04 -41.72
N ILE A 6 -12.75 -42.41 -42.18
CA ILE A 6 -11.55 -42.36 -41.35
C ILE A 6 -11.20 -40.90 -40.98
N ALA A 7 -11.35 -39.96 -41.92
CA ALA A 7 -11.13 -38.53 -41.64
C ALA A 7 -12.17 -37.95 -40.65
N LEU A 8 -13.43 -38.38 -40.75
CA LEU A 8 -14.48 -37.95 -39.83
C LEU A 8 -14.25 -38.46 -38.40
N ILE A 9 -13.80 -39.71 -38.26
CA ILE A 9 -13.47 -40.32 -36.96
C ILE A 9 -12.23 -39.66 -36.35
N LEU A 10 -11.20 -39.35 -37.14
CA LEU A 10 -10.01 -38.63 -36.67
C LEU A 10 -10.33 -37.19 -36.23
N PHE A 11 -11.25 -36.51 -36.92
CA PHE A 11 -11.72 -35.18 -36.53
C PHE A 11 -12.51 -35.20 -35.20
N PHE A 12 -13.35 -36.23 -35.00
CA PHE A 12 -14.06 -36.43 -33.73
C PHE A 12 -13.14 -36.82 -32.58
N LEU A 13 -12.06 -37.58 -32.85
CA LEU A 13 -11.05 -37.94 -31.86
C LEU A 13 -10.23 -36.71 -31.42
N PHE A 14 -9.95 -35.76 -32.33
CA PHE A 14 -9.27 -34.51 -31.99
C PHE A 14 -10.13 -33.56 -31.14
N LEU A 15 -11.46 -33.59 -31.32
CA LEU A 15 -12.39 -32.83 -30.48
C LEU A 15 -12.50 -33.37 -29.05
N ALA A 16 -12.20 -34.65 -28.82
CA ALA A 16 -12.29 -35.29 -27.51
C ALA A 16 -11.04 -35.09 -26.61
N VAL A 17 -9.95 -34.55 -27.15
CA VAL A 17 -8.70 -34.29 -26.38
C VAL A 17 -8.67 -32.86 -25.80
N GLY A 18 -9.62 -32.01 -26.18
CA GLY A 18 -9.69 -30.61 -25.73
C GLY A 18 -10.70 -30.38 -24.62
N CYS A 19 -10.38 -30.75 -23.37
CA CYS A 19 -10.78 -30.03 -22.14
C CYS A 19 -10.45 -30.89 -20.90
N HIS A 20 -9.18 -30.93 -20.51
CA HIS A 20 -8.88 -30.96 -19.09
C HIS A 20 -9.09 -29.53 -18.56
N GLU A 21 -10.36 -29.13 -18.33
CA GLU A 21 -10.63 -27.91 -17.57
C GLU A 21 -10.13 -28.15 -16.15
N GLU A 22 -8.98 -27.57 -15.81
CA GLU A 22 -8.61 -27.38 -14.42
C GLU A 22 -9.78 -26.67 -13.73
N LYS A 23 -10.34 -27.28 -12.68
CA LYS A 23 -11.44 -26.70 -11.91
C LYS A 23 -11.08 -25.27 -11.55
N LYS A 24 -11.91 -24.31 -11.96
CA LYS A 24 -11.78 -22.91 -11.54
C LYS A 24 -11.85 -22.84 -10.02
N ILE A 25 -10.73 -22.53 -9.39
CA ILE A 25 -10.65 -22.34 -7.94
C ILE A 25 -11.48 -21.11 -7.59
N SER A 26 -12.40 -21.26 -6.65
CA SER A 26 -13.16 -20.14 -6.09
C SER A 26 -12.87 -20.03 -4.61
N LEU A 27 -12.47 -18.84 -4.16
CA LEU A 27 -12.24 -18.57 -2.74
C LEU A 27 -13.43 -17.89 -2.05
N GLN A 28 -14.56 -17.77 -2.73
CA GLN A 28 -15.74 -17.03 -2.25
C GLN A 28 -16.59 -17.84 -1.26
N GLY A 29 -16.50 -19.17 -1.30
CA GLY A 29 -17.26 -20.08 -0.44
C GLY A 29 -16.69 -20.18 0.98
N GLU A 30 -17.43 -20.88 1.84
CA GLU A 30 -17.01 -21.20 3.21
C GLU A 30 -16.24 -22.53 3.30
N GLU A 31 -16.19 -23.29 2.21
CA GLU A 31 -15.41 -24.52 2.13
C GLU A 31 -13.92 -24.19 2.24
N PRO A 32 -13.20 -24.79 3.22
CA PRO A 32 -11.79 -24.53 3.40
C PRO A 32 -11.00 -25.05 2.20
N VAL A 33 -10.25 -24.16 1.57
CA VAL A 33 -9.34 -24.52 0.48
C VAL A 33 -7.96 -24.95 0.99
N THR A 34 -7.24 -25.72 0.18
CA THR A 34 -5.84 -26.04 0.50
C THR A 34 -4.95 -24.80 0.37
N PRO A 35 -3.82 -24.71 1.09
CA PRO A 35 -2.87 -23.60 0.94
C PRO A 35 -2.35 -23.44 -0.50
N ALA A 36 -2.16 -24.55 -1.22
CA ALA A 36 -1.73 -24.54 -2.60
C ALA A 36 -2.79 -23.94 -3.54
N ASP A 37 -4.06 -24.32 -3.36
CA ASP A 37 -5.17 -23.75 -4.15
C ASP A 37 -5.37 -22.27 -3.85
N PHE A 38 -5.22 -21.88 -2.58
CA PHE A 38 -5.29 -20.49 -2.17
C PHE A 38 -4.24 -19.65 -2.90
N VAL A 39 -2.98 -20.10 -2.93
CA VAL A 39 -1.90 -19.40 -3.66
C VAL A 39 -2.11 -19.44 -5.18
N ARG A 40 -2.65 -20.54 -5.72
CA ARG A 40 -2.91 -20.69 -7.16
C ARG A 40 -4.00 -19.75 -7.66
N PHE A 41 -4.97 -19.38 -6.82
CA PHE A 41 -6.02 -18.40 -7.14
C PHE A 41 -5.49 -17.01 -7.54
N PHE A 42 -4.32 -16.62 -7.03
CA PHE A 42 -3.75 -15.30 -7.32
C PHE A 42 -3.06 -15.29 -8.68
N GLU A 43 -3.35 -14.26 -9.49
CA GLU A 43 -2.70 -14.03 -10.77
C GLU A 43 -1.25 -13.51 -10.58
N PRO A 44 -0.28 -13.99 -11.38
CA PRO A 44 1.10 -13.53 -11.27
C PRO A 44 1.23 -12.06 -11.70
N LEU A 45 1.94 -11.27 -10.89
CA LEU A 45 2.27 -9.88 -11.20
C LEU A 45 3.59 -9.79 -11.96
N SER A 46 3.65 -8.90 -12.95
CA SER A 46 4.89 -8.59 -13.67
C SER A 46 5.72 -7.56 -12.89
N LEU A 47 7.01 -7.81 -12.75
CA LEU A 47 7.94 -6.92 -12.03
C LEU A 47 8.76 -6.03 -12.98
N PRO A 48 8.99 -4.74 -12.65
CA PRO A 48 8.51 -4.07 -11.43
C PRO A 48 7.00 -3.81 -11.46
N TYR A 49 6.37 -3.87 -10.28
CA TYR A 49 4.94 -3.62 -10.11
C TYR A 49 4.73 -2.34 -9.30
N THR A 50 3.71 -1.55 -9.64
CA THR A 50 3.36 -0.33 -8.89
C THR A 50 1.87 -0.29 -8.64
N LEU A 51 1.49 -0.06 -7.38
CA LEU A 51 0.10 0.12 -6.96
C LEU A 51 -0.05 1.48 -6.29
N SER A 52 -0.92 2.33 -6.83
CA SER A 52 -1.25 3.63 -6.21
C SER A 52 -2.43 3.51 -5.27
N ASP A 53 -2.45 4.30 -4.19
CA ASP A 53 -3.58 4.42 -3.27
C ASP A 53 -4.88 4.93 -3.93
N THR A 54 -4.76 5.63 -5.07
CA THR A 54 -5.91 6.08 -5.88
C THR A 54 -6.71 4.93 -6.46
N SER A 55 -6.06 3.80 -6.80
CA SER A 55 -6.74 2.60 -7.30
C SER A 55 -7.63 1.97 -6.23
N LEU A 56 -7.35 2.25 -4.95
CA LEU A 56 -8.10 1.70 -3.82
C LEU A 56 -9.49 2.34 -3.62
N ARG A 57 -9.83 3.34 -4.43
CA ARG A 57 -11.17 3.95 -4.48
C ARG A 57 -12.14 3.13 -5.34
N ALA A 58 -11.63 2.43 -6.34
CA ALA A 58 -12.45 1.60 -7.22
C ALA A 58 -12.79 0.28 -6.52
N LYS A 59 -14.04 -0.16 -6.63
CA LYS A 59 -14.45 -1.48 -6.14
C LYS A 59 -13.79 -2.55 -7.03
N PRO A 60 -13.06 -3.54 -6.48
CA PRO A 60 -12.55 -4.65 -7.27
C PRO A 60 -13.68 -5.52 -7.83
N ALA A 61 -13.36 -6.31 -8.87
CA ALA A 61 -14.30 -7.30 -9.40
C ALA A 61 -14.67 -8.34 -8.33
N ASP A 62 -15.95 -8.71 -8.25
CA ASP A 62 -16.41 -9.69 -7.26
C ASP A 62 -15.81 -11.09 -7.49
N SER A 63 -15.38 -11.41 -8.73
CA SER A 63 -14.75 -12.69 -9.08
C SER A 63 -13.47 -12.98 -8.29
N ILE A 64 -12.70 -11.95 -7.96
CA ILE A 64 -11.43 -12.06 -7.22
C ILE A 64 -11.63 -11.93 -5.70
N SER A 65 -12.87 -11.99 -5.21
CA SER A 65 -13.15 -11.91 -3.78
C SER A 65 -12.77 -13.20 -3.03
N ILE A 66 -12.38 -13.03 -1.77
CA ILE A 66 -11.93 -14.09 -0.86
C ILE A 66 -12.80 -14.04 0.38
N SER A 67 -13.37 -15.18 0.76
CA SER A 67 -14.16 -15.32 1.97
C SER A 67 -13.30 -15.17 3.23
N LEU A 68 -13.90 -14.69 4.31
CA LEU A 68 -13.20 -14.61 5.60
C LEU A 68 -12.77 -15.99 6.11
N ALA A 69 -13.55 -17.03 5.81
CA ALA A 69 -13.22 -18.42 6.17
C ALA A 69 -11.89 -18.85 5.51
N ASN A 70 -11.73 -18.58 4.20
CA ASN A 70 -10.51 -18.91 3.47
C ASN A 70 -9.31 -18.02 3.85
N ILE A 71 -9.54 -16.78 4.29
CA ILE A 71 -8.45 -15.97 4.85
C ILE A 71 -7.96 -16.56 6.19
N LYS A 72 -8.88 -17.03 7.04
CA LYS A 72 -8.57 -17.61 8.36
C LYS A 72 -7.79 -18.91 8.31
N THR A 73 -7.91 -19.68 7.23
CA THR A 73 -7.11 -20.89 7.05
C THR A 73 -5.65 -20.57 6.73
N MET A 74 -5.39 -19.38 6.17
CA MET A 74 -4.06 -18.98 5.71
C MET A 74 -3.32 -18.05 6.68
N LEU A 75 -4.06 -17.19 7.39
CA LEU A 75 -3.47 -16.15 8.25
C LEU A 75 -3.78 -16.42 9.73
N PRO A 76 -2.78 -16.29 10.63
CA PRO A 76 -3.02 -16.36 12.07
C PRO A 76 -4.01 -15.30 12.56
N ASP A 77 -4.77 -15.62 13.61
CA ASP A 77 -5.75 -14.70 14.21
C ASP A 77 -5.13 -13.37 14.67
N SER A 78 -3.87 -13.40 15.14
CA SER A 78 -3.13 -12.21 15.55
C SER A 78 -2.89 -11.25 14.38
N VAL A 79 -2.66 -11.79 13.18
CA VAL A 79 -2.48 -11.04 11.93
C VAL A 79 -3.82 -10.49 11.47
N LEU A 80 -4.87 -11.31 11.51
CA LEU A 80 -6.22 -10.90 11.13
C LEU A 80 -6.75 -9.73 11.97
N LYS A 81 -6.46 -9.72 13.27
CA LYS A 81 -6.83 -8.61 14.15
C LYS A 81 -6.15 -7.29 13.77
N LYS A 82 -4.92 -7.33 13.25
CA LYS A 82 -4.19 -6.13 12.81
C LYS A 82 -4.77 -5.55 11.52
N ILE A 83 -5.04 -6.41 10.54
CA ILE A 83 -5.44 -5.96 9.20
C ILE A 83 -6.94 -5.68 9.06
N LYS A 84 -7.75 -6.09 10.03
CA LYS A 84 -9.20 -5.88 9.97
C LYS A 84 -9.54 -4.39 10.01
N LEU A 85 -10.16 -3.89 8.95
CA LEU A 85 -10.72 -2.55 8.91
C LEU A 85 -11.72 -2.32 10.07
N LYS A 86 -11.61 -1.17 10.75
CA LYS A 86 -12.57 -0.75 11.78
C LYS A 86 -13.92 -0.40 11.13
N GLY A 87 -15.03 -0.97 11.62
CA GLY A 87 -16.39 -0.72 11.11
C GLY A 87 -17.01 -1.91 10.35
N ALA A 88 -18.05 -1.63 9.56
CA ALA A 88 -18.85 -2.65 8.86
C ALA A 88 -18.03 -3.42 7.81
N GLY A 89 -17.55 -4.61 8.21
CA GLY A 89 -17.15 -5.74 7.38
C GLY A 89 -16.47 -5.45 6.04
N GLY A 90 -15.14 -5.33 6.04
CA GLY A 90 -14.36 -5.28 4.80
C GLY A 90 -14.28 -6.65 4.12
N ARG A 91 -14.50 -6.70 2.81
CA ARG A 91 -14.29 -7.90 1.97
C ARG A 91 -12.84 -7.97 1.51
N PHE A 92 -12.30 -9.18 1.39
CA PHE A 92 -10.94 -9.42 0.90
C PHE A 92 -10.98 -9.73 -0.59
N TYR A 93 -9.93 -9.32 -1.30
CA TYR A 93 -9.77 -9.51 -2.74
C TYR A 93 -8.31 -9.83 -3.06
N ALA A 94 -8.12 -10.75 -4.01
CA ALA A 94 -6.79 -11.09 -4.54
C ALA A 94 -6.34 -10.02 -5.54
N ILE A 95 -5.26 -9.30 -5.22
CA ILE A 95 -4.65 -8.33 -6.15
C ILE A 95 -3.67 -9.04 -7.09
N GLY A 96 -2.89 -9.97 -6.55
CA GLY A 96 -1.96 -10.78 -7.33
C GLY A 96 -0.86 -11.40 -6.47
N LYS A 97 0.00 -12.21 -7.10
CA LYS A 97 1.13 -12.88 -6.46
C LYS A 97 2.45 -12.60 -7.14
N ILE A 98 3.52 -12.74 -6.37
CA ILE A 98 4.90 -12.73 -6.86
C ILE A 98 5.58 -13.96 -6.26
N THR A 99 6.20 -14.80 -7.09
CA THR A 99 6.93 -15.98 -6.63
C THR A 99 8.41 -15.76 -6.89
N VAL A 100 9.21 -15.88 -5.83
CA VAL A 100 10.67 -15.84 -5.92
C VAL A 100 11.15 -17.22 -6.37
N PRO A 101 12.03 -17.31 -7.40
CA PRO A 101 12.63 -18.57 -7.79
C PRO A 101 13.32 -19.22 -6.59
N ASP A 102 12.96 -20.48 -6.31
CA ASP A 102 13.47 -21.23 -5.16
C ASP A 102 13.35 -20.49 -3.82
N GLY A 103 12.31 -19.68 -3.65
CA GLY A 103 12.08 -18.90 -2.43
C GLY A 103 10.61 -18.85 -2.01
N GLU A 104 10.28 -17.74 -1.39
CA GLU A 104 8.98 -17.35 -0.88
C GLU A 104 8.00 -16.90 -1.97
N THR A 105 6.72 -16.87 -1.62
CA THR A 105 5.66 -16.28 -2.43
C THR A 105 5.01 -15.12 -1.68
N TYR A 106 4.89 -13.99 -2.35
CA TYR A 106 4.21 -12.80 -1.86
C TYR A 106 2.80 -12.74 -2.43
N LEU A 107 1.79 -12.62 -1.57
CA LEU A 107 0.41 -12.38 -1.97
C LEU A 107 0.00 -10.96 -1.60
N LEU A 108 -0.47 -10.20 -2.58
CA LEU A 108 -1.07 -8.89 -2.36
C LEU A 108 -2.56 -9.08 -2.14
N ILE A 109 -3.02 -8.74 -0.93
CA ILE A 109 -4.43 -8.87 -0.53
C ILE A 109 -4.97 -7.48 -0.24
N GLY A 110 -6.06 -7.13 -0.92
CA GLY A 110 -6.80 -5.91 -0.64
C GLY A 110 -8.02 -6.19 0.22
N GLN A 111 -8.22 -5.40 1.27
CA GLN A 111 -9.46 -5.36 2.02
C GLN A 111 -10.20 -4.04 1.72
N TYR A 112 -11.48 -4.14 1.36
CA TYR A 112 -12.30 -2.98 0.97
C TYR A 112 -13.61 -2.97 1.75
N SER A 113 -13.96 -1.81 2.30
CA SER A 113 -15.27 -1.48 2.85
C SER A 113 -15.82 -0.23 2.17
N ARG A 114 -17.00 0.24 2.60
CA ARG A 114 -17.61 1.47 2.07
C ARG A 114 -16.78 2.72 2.38
N SER A 115 -16.02 2.72 3.47
CA SER A 115 -15.36 3.93 4.01
C SER A 115 -13.84 3.78 4.16
N ALA A 116 -13.29 2.59 3.96
CA ALA A 116 -11.87 2.33 4.11
C ALA A 116 -11.41 1.22 3.18
N SER A 117 -10.15 1.28 2.80
CA SER A 117 -9.46 0.21 2.10
C SER A 117 -8.03 0.08 2.62
N LEU A 118 -7.52 -1.14 2.60
CA LEU A 118 -6.18 -1.53 3.05
C LEU A 118 -5.62 -2.53 2.05
N VAL A 119 -4.34 -2.40 1.70
CA VAL A 119 -3.59 -3.42 0.96
C VAL A 119 -2.45 -3.88 1.82
N VAL A 120 -2.31 -5.20 1.90
CA VAL A 120 -1.24 -5.87 2.63
C VAL A 120 -0.46 -6.79 1.70
N VAL A 121 0.81 -6.98 2.00
CA VAL A 121 1.66 -7.99 1.38
C VAL A 121 1.93 -9.08 2.39
N CYS A 122 1.44 -10.28 2.12
CA CYS A 122 1.68 -11.47 2.95
C CYS A 122 2.76 -12.33 2.30
N ALA A 123 3.81 -12.66 3.05
CA ALA A 123 4.85 -13.58 2.61
C ALA A 123 4.53 -15.01 3.07
N PHE A 124 4.75 -15.97 2.18
CA PHE A 124 4.56 -17.40 2.43
C PHE A 124 5.81 -18.16 2.02
N ASN A 125 6.18 -19.20 2.78
CA ASN A 125 7.30 -20.05 2.44
C ASN A 125 6.96 -21.03 1.29
N LYS A 126 7.91 -21.88 0.92
CA LYS A 126 7.74 -22.91 -0.14
C LYS A 126 6.63 -23.90 0.14
N GLU A 127 6.31 -24.14 1.41
CA GLU A 127 5.20 -25.00 1.83
C GLU A 127 3.86 -24.24 1.97
N ASN A 128 3.77 -23.02 1.44
CA ASN A 128 2.60 -22.14 1.53
C ASN A 128 2.19 -21.79 2.97
N LYS A 129 3.14 -21.79 3.92
CA LYS A 129 2.94 -21.34 5.30
C LYS A 129 3.23 -19.86 5.42
N PHE A 130 2.36 -19.15 6.13
CA PHE A 130 2.53 -17.73 6.39
C PHE A 130 3.83 -17.44 7.16
N ILE A 131 4.57 -16.41 6.72
CA ILE A 131 5.79 -15.91 7.36
C ILE A 131 5.52 -14.55 8.01
N ALA A 132 5.19 -13.54 7.20
CA ALA A 132 5.16 -12.15 7.62
C ALA A 132 4.11 -11.34 6.85
N LEU A 133 3.74 -10.18 7.40
CA LEU A 133 2.82 -9.24 6.79
C LEU A 133 3.40 -7.82 6.79
N LEU A 134 3.27 -7.14 5.65
CA LEU A 134 3.53 -5.71 5.48
C LEU A 134 2.20 -4.99 5.21
N GLU A 135 1.88 -3.98 6.01
CA GLU A 135 0.79 -3.04 5.72
C GLU A 135 1.27 -2.03 4.67
N ALA A 136 0.89 -2.22 3.41
CA ALA A 136 1.48 -1.47 2.31
C ALA A 136 0.76 -0.15 2.02
N LEU A 137 -0.56 -0.19 1.81
CA LEU A 137 -1.33 1.00 1.43
C LEU A 137 -2.65 1.04 2.16
N SER A 138 -3.14 2.24 2.42
CA SER A 138 -4.50 2.47 2.88
C SER A 138 -5.13 3.62 2.11
N MET A 139 -6.45 3.70 2.11
CA MET A 139 -7.18 4.80 1.48
C MET A 139 -6.58 6.16 1.90
N PRO A 140 -6.33 7.08 0.95
CA PRO A 140 -5.69 8.35 1.25
C PRO A 140 -6.52 9.17 2.24
N ARG A 141 -5.88 9.59 3.35
CA ARG A 141 -6.50 10.40 4.41
C ARG A 141 -6.44 11.90 4.14
N LYS A 142 -5.40 12.36 3.42
CA LYS A 142 -5.20 13.77 3.04
C LYS A 142 -5.19 13.88 1.51
N LYS A 143 -5.76 14.97 0.98
CA LYS A 143 -5.92 15.15 -0.48
C LYS A 143 -4.62 15.53 -1.20
N ASP A 144 -3.64 16.04 -0.47
CA ASP A 144 -2.37 16.57 -0.95
C ASP A 144 -1.23 15.55 -0.93
N ILE A 145 -1.45 14.37 -0.32
CA ILE A 145 -0.48 13.29 -0.23
C ILE A 145 -1.00 12.08 -1.00
N SER A 146 -0.27 11.65 -2.02
CA SER A 146 -0.47 10.38 -2.70
C SER A 146 0.54 9.35 -2.21
N ARG A 147 0.10 8.09 -2.11
CA ARG A 147 0.97 6.95 -1.75
C ARG A 147 0.98 5.90 -2.84
N SER A 148 2.11 5.22 -2.97
CA SER A 148 2.22 4.05 -3.82
C SER A 148 3.12 2.98 -3.22
N LEU A 149 2.80 1.73 -3.51
CA LEU A 149 3.67 0.57 -3.29
C LEU A 149 4.37 0.28 -4.60
N VAL A 150 5.70 0.27 -4.57
CA VAL A 150 6.55 -0.16 -5.67
C VAL A 150 7.24 -1.45 -5.27
N ILE A 151 7.12 -2.48 -6.10
CA ILE A 151 7.82 -3.74 -5.92
C ILE A 151 8.80 -3.89 -7.07
N ASP A 152 10.10 -3.91 -6.77
CA ASP A 152 11.13 -4.00 -7.79
C ASP A 152 11.46 -5.45 -8.17
N ARG A 153 12.36 -5.63 -9.14
CA ARG A 153 12.81 -6.96 -9.60
C ARG A 153 13.72 -7.69 -8.59
N ARG A 154 14.12 -7.01 -7.51
CA ARG A 154 14.89 -7.55 -6.39
C ARG A 154 13.99 -7.89 -5.20
N PHE A 155 12.68 -7.83 -5.39
CA PHE A 155 11.67 -8.11 -4.36
C PHE A 155 11.75 -7.14 -3.17
N LEU A 156 12.19 -5.91 -3.39
CA LEU A 156 12.11 -4.83 -2.42
C LEU A 156 10.75 -4.15 -2.49
N PHE A 157 10.17 -3.88 -1.33
CA PHE A 157 8.87 -3.23 -1.19
C PHE A 157 9.08 -1.78 -0.77
N THR A 158 8.90 -0.85 -1.69
CA THR A 158 9.07 0.57 -1.43
C THR A 158 7.71 1.25 -1.30
N LEU A 159 7.44 1.84 -0.14
CA LEU A 159 6.31 2.72 0.09
C LEU A 159 6.74 4.14 -0.24
N VAL A 160 6.24 4.68 -1.34
CA VAL A 160 6.52 6.04 -1.78
C VAL A 160 5.37 6.94 -1.35
N GLN A 161 5.71 8.08 -0.75
CA GLN A 161 4.79 9.17 -0.43
C GLN A 161 5.18 10.39 -1.24
N GLN A 162 4.22 11.01 -1.91
CA GLN A 162 4.44 12.24 -2.66
C GLN A 162 3.48 13.30 -2.19
N ARG A 163 3.99 14.50 -1.92
CA ARG A 163 3.19 15.68 -1.61
C ARG A 163 3.40 16.73 -2.69
N LYS A 164 2.31 17.19 -3.29
CA LYS A 164 2.35 18.34 -4.20
C LYS A 164 2.20 19.63 -3.40
N ASN A 165 3.20 20.50 -3.47
CA ASN A 165 3.15 21.82 -2.84
C ASN A 165 2.35 22.81 -3.70
N ASN A 166 1.90 23.92 -3.09
CA ASN A 166 1.11 24.96 -3.76
C ASN A 166 1.87 25.58 -4.95
N GLU A 167 3.20 25.56 -4.92
CA GLU A 167 4.10 26.08 -5.97
C GLU A 167 4.38 25.05 -7.08
N GLY A 168 3.78 23.85 -7.01
CA GLY A 168 3.94 22.80 -8.02
C GLY A 168 5.14 21.87 -7.79
N ALA A 169 6.04 22.18 -6.86
CA ALA A 169 7.11 21.27 -6.43
C ALA A 169 6.53 19.99 -5.79
N ILE A 170 7.19 18.85 -6.02
CA ILE A 170 6.81 17.55 -5.47
C ILE A 170 7.86 17.16 -4.43
N ASN A 171 7.44 17.06 -3.18
CA ASN A 171 8.25 16.48 -2.12
C ASN A 171 7.98 14.97 -2.07
N GLU A 172 9.02 14.18 -1.87
CA GLU A 172 8.94 12.72 -1.83
C GLU A 172 9.51 12.19 -0.52
N GLY A 173 8.86 11.15 0.02
CA GLY A 173 9.37 10.33 1.10
C GLY A 173 9.28 8.85 0.70
N LYS A 174 10.18 8.03 1.23
CA LYS A 174 10.27 6.60 0.92
C LYS A 174 10.51 5.78 2.17
N GLU A 175 9.90 4.60 2.22
CA GLU A 175 10.27 3.54 3.15
C GLU A 175 10.50 2.26 2.35
N VAL A 176 11.68 1.66 2.47
CA VAL A 176 12.02 0.42 1.74
C VAL A 176 12.10 -0.73 2.72
N TYR A 177 11.33 -1.78 2.43
CA TYR A 177 11.25 -2.99 3.22
C TYR A 177 11.78 -4.18 2.43
N VAL A 178 12.42 -5.10 3.15
CA VAL A 178 12.81 -6.43 2.67
C VAL A 178 12.26 -7.50 3.62
N LEU A 179 11.90 -8.67 3.11
CA LEU A 179 11.55 -9.79 3.95
C LEU A 179 12.80 -10.32 4.67
N ASN A 180 12.71 -10.49 5.98
CA ASN A 180 13.65 -11.26 6.77
C ASN A 180 12.95 -12.54 7.22
N GLU A 181 13.18 -13.62 6.47
CA GLU A 181 12.55 -14.91 6.73
C GLU A 181 12.90 -15.48 8.12
N ALA A 182 14.16 -15.34 8.54
CA ALA A 182 14.63 -15.86 9.81
C ALA A 182 13.96 -15.16 11.01
N ALA A 183 13.68 -13.86 10.89
CA ALA A 183 12.97 -13.08 11.91
C ALA A 183 11.44 -13.06 11.70
N ALA A 184 10.93 -13.71 10.66
CA ALA A 184 9.52 -13.72 10.28
C ALA A 184 8.88 -12.32 10.22
N ASN A 185 9.60 -11.33 9.69
CA ASN A 185 9.13 -9.95 9.58
C ASN A 185 9.63 -9.24 8.31
N TYR A 186 9.03 -8.10 7.99
CA TYR A 186 9.59 -7.16 7.04
C TYR A 186 10.51 -6.19 7.79
N THR A 187 11.76 -6.08 7.35
CA THR A 187 12.75 -5.17 7.93
C THR A 187 12.81 -3.88 7.10
N LEU A 188 12.64 -2.74 7.74
CA LEU A 188 12.88 -1.42 7.15
C LEU A 188 14.40 -1.24 6.95
N ILE A 189 14.84 -1.14 5.70
CA ILE A 189 16.26 -1.01 5.34
C ILE A 189 16.63 0.40 4.87
N MET A 190 15.64 1.22 4.50
CA MET A 190 15.85 2.60 4.08
C MET A 190 14.63 3.44 4.42
N THR A 191 14.85 4.66 4.91
CA THR A 191 13.80 5.66 5.09
C THR A 191 14.28 7.02 4.63
N GLU A 192 13.49 7.67 3.78
CA GLU A 192 13.61 9.07 3.37
C GLU A 192 12.35 9.76 3.89
N ALA A 193 12.50 10.71 4.82
CA ALA A 193 11.36 11.43 5.37
C ALA A 193 10.72 12.31 4.29
N LEU A 194 9.39 12.38 4.27
CA LEU A 194 8.68 13.33 3.41
C LEU A 194 8.96 14.74 3.91
N ASP A 195 9.65 15.56 3.12
CA ASP A 195 10.02 16.93 3.49
C ASP A 195 8.82 17.67 4.11
N GLU A 196 8.98 18.01 5.38
CA GLU A 196 8.09 18.94 6.06
C GLU A 196 8.27 20.30 5.40
N LYS A 197 7.16 21.00 5.12
CA LYS A 197 7.29 22.41 4.73
C LYS A 197 8.16 23.07 5.79
N PRO A 198 9.23 23.81 5.43
CA PRO A 198 9.85 24.69 6.39
C PRO A 198 8.71 25.53 6.97
N THR A 199 8.53 25.45 8.29
CA THR A 199 7.56 26.32 8.95
C THR A 199 8.11 27.73 8.74
N GLU A 200 7.48 28.51 7.86
CA GLU A 200 7.82 29.91 7.73
C GLU A 200 7.57 30.52 9.10
N LEU A 201 8.67 30.88 9.76
CA LEU A 201 8.64 31.54 11.04
C LEU A 201 8.16 32.98 10.79
N THR A 202 6.84 33.18 10.77
CA THR A 202 6.26 34.52 10.68
C THR A 202 6.45 35.22 12.01
N ASN A 203 7.13 36.37 12.02
CA ASN A 203 7.24 37.19 13.21
C ASN A 203 5.86 37.79 13.53
N PRO A 204 5.29 37.59 14.74
CA PRO A 204 3.95 38.08 15.06
C PRO A 204 3.77 39.58 14.85
N ILE A 205 4.84 40.37 14.97
CA ILE A 205 4.80 41.83 14.79
C ILE A 205 4.61 42.25 13.32
N ASP A 206 4.99 41.41 12.35
CA ASP A 206 4.83 41.67 10.90
C ASP A 206 3.36 41.77 10.48
N THR A 207 2.46 41.19 11.27
CA THR A 207 1.02 41.22 11.02
C THR A 207 0.31 42.44 11.59
N LEU A 208 1.06 43.34 12.26
CA LEU A 208 0.51 44.46 13.01
C LEU A 208 1.10 45.80 12.53
N PRO A 209 0.32 46.90 12.53
CA PRO A 209 0.80 48.20 12.06
C PRO A 209 1.91 48.77 12.95
N SER A 210 3.02 49.21 12.33
CA SER A 210 4.12 49.93 12.99
C SER A 210 3.77 51.41 13.15
N THR A 211 3.56 51.86 14.39
CA THR A 211 3.10 53.24 14.68
C THR A 211 4.19 54.16 15.23
N HIS A 212 5.36 53.65 15.63
CA HIS A 212 6.44 54.45 16.22
C HIS A 212 7.83 54.10 15.68
N ARG A 213 8.76 55.06 15.83
CA ARG A 213 10.10 55.07 15.21
C ARG A 213 11.05 53.97 15.72
N HIS A 214 10.80 53.40 16.89
CA HIS A 214 11.70 52.44 17.56
C HIS A 214 11.20 50.99 17.53
N ALA A 215 10.09 50.72 16.84
CA ALA A 215 9.66 49.36 16.53
C ALA A 215 10.68 48.70 15.57
N GLY A 216 11.16 47.51 15.92
CA GLY A 216 12.13 46.80 15.10
C GLY A 216 12.36 45.36 15.54
N ASP A 217 12.90 44.57 14.62
CA ASP A 217 13.20 43.16 14.79
C ASP A 217 14.68 42.92 15.06
N TYR A 218 14.98 42.01 15.99
CA TYR A 218 16.35 41.53 16.22
C TYR A 218 16.36 40.01 16.05
N VAL A 219 17.14 39.52 15.09
CA VAL A 219 17.22 38.08 14.78
C VAL A 219 18.66 37.60 14.86
N ASN A 220 18.91 36.52 15.60
CA ASN A 220 20.08 35.68 15.36
C ASN A 220 19.76 34.19 15.59
N GLY A 221 19.81 33.39 14.52
CA GLY A 221 19.70 31.92 14.55
C GLY A 221 18.36 31.33 14.08
N LYS A 222 18.38 30.03 13.72
CA LYS A 222 17.30 29.32 12.99
C LYS A 222 15.97 29.11 13.74
N MET A 223 15.88 29.34 15.07
CA MET A 223 14.65 29.10 15.86
C MET A 223 14.50 30.04 17.08
N ASN A 224 15.12 31.23 17.10
CA ASN A 224 14.97 32.18 18.21
C ASN A 224 14.40 33.51 17.72
N LEU A 225 13.21 33.87 18.20
CA LEU A 225 12.60 35.20 18.01
C LEU A 225 12.53 35.93 19.34
N VAL A 226 13.00 37.18 19.36
CA VAL A 226 12.72 38.13 20.43
C VAL A 226 11.95 39.29 19.81
N SER A 227 10.64 39.30 19.98
CA SER A 227 9.77 40.36 19.49
C SER A 227 9.53 41.38 20.60
N VAL A 228 9.96 42.62 20.40
CA VAL A 228 9.80 43.72 21.36
C VAL A 228 8.83 44.74 20.79
N ARG A 229 7.86 45.17 21.59
CA ARG A 229 6.88 46.18 21.20
C ARG A 229 7.09 47.51 21.92
N ASP A 230 6.65 48.58 21.26
CA ASP A 230 6.65 49.93 21.81
C ASP A 230 5.96 49.99 23.18
N GLY A 231 6.58 50.73 24.10
CA GLY A 231 5.91 51.14 25.33
C GLY A 231 4.85 52.20 25.05
N ARG A 232 4.08 52.55 26.09
CA ARG A 232 3.02 53.58 26.03
C ARG A 232 3.51 54.99 25.63
N LYS A 233 4.82 55.22 25.60
CA LYS A 233 5.48 56.49 25.25
C LYS A 233 6.55 56.22 24.19
N SER A 234 6.71 57.16 23.26
CA SER A 234 7.58 57.04 22.08
C SER A 234 9.07 56.92 22.38
N ASP A 235 9.51 57.14 23.63
CA ASP A 235 10.90 57.15 24.06
C ASP A 235 11.26 55.95 24.97
N ARG A 236 10.36 54.97 25.15
CA ARG A 236 10.55 53.87 26.10
C ARG A 236 10.14 52.51 25.54
N ILE A 237 10.94 51.51 25.89
CA ILE A 237 10.66 50.08 25.69
C ILE A 237 10.36 49.46 27.06
N SER A 238 9.35 48.59 27.13
CA SER A 238 8.98 47.84 28.33
C SER A 238 9.04 46.34 28.04
N PHE A 239 9.67 45.57 28.95
CA PHE A 239 9.75 44.12 28.92
C PHE A 239 8.65 43.48 29.78
#